data_AF-A0A661QCS9-F1
#
_entry.id   AF-A0A661QCS9-F1
#
_cell.length_a   1.000
_cell.length_b   1.000
_cell.length_c   1.000
_cell.angle_alpha   90.00
_cell.angle_beta   90.00
_cell.angle_gamma   90.00
#
_symmetry.space_group_name_H-M   'P 1'
#
loop_
_entity.id
_entity.type
_entity.pdbx_description
1 polymer ?
#
loop_
_entity_poly.entity_id
_entity_poly.type
_entity_poly.pdbx_seq_one_letter_code
_entity_poly.pdbx_strand_id
1 'polypeptide(L)'
;MKYLYHSYQDTVDFFKQLAQQHPQQVRVESIGETWEKRDIILVTISGDITTADQKPALFYTGTIHAREYIGVELAIAFAQHIIEGIYYDPRILEAFERSTLYMVPCANPDGLEYSRNHFSFWRKNRRENVDGSIGVDLNRNFPVGFKKSNTPSSNIYPGPHPFSEPETLALKEFVETHENITIALDYHSQGNVFFPAHDFRHENTIDTTDMNILCANMAEQIRKISGREYGIHQGKPPASLISGSGREFYYSRGIIGTVVEVGSQNISDYLNTMTEHISEHIPALLAALKEVPNYAKNNPLNRPEGFQLISVSSAEVQLSWESISLAEDTYFEIYRSTKYKAPCSRSSLLAVTKSRSYTDTCLESSRLYYYRIRTVNRSSGLKSPFAPLLRVMTTPGRDELAKSLHPVAAETGYLGENSKDNKSHFGRNSLFAGIDTTKGECIALITFPLATMPDNAIIRSVRLNLYPINRVSATIEKYGEWNVHLIDIADDLDIYDFPAVKTAPKITTVGRPTKSQHLTQGIWRNFTFSHQECTCFEQQLSKGDSVSFLLEGPSSLLPWRDSQMMQWDIGYGDFGYGLEFRPHLEIVYTQPTAKLEIPATRVQSTSPEVQYPSRLLSGFEPDGQRIYGV
;
A
#
# COMPACT_ATOMS: atom_id res chain seq x y z
N MET A 1 28.20 -7.69 -24.83
CA MET A 1 28.49 -6.30 -24.41
C MET A 1 27.84 -6.12 -23.05
N LYS A 2 28.58 -5.88 -21.96
CA LYS A 2 27.95 -5.62 -20.66
C LYS A 2 27.38 -4.21 -20.73
N TYR A 3 26.05 -4.07 -20.68
CA TYR A 3 25.45 -2.76 -20.46
C TYR A 3 25.87 -2.30 -19.07
N LEU A 4 26.55 -1.15 -19.01
CA LEU A 4 26.95 -0.51 -17.77
C LEU A 4 25.98 0.63 -17.48
N TYR A 5 25.75 0.90 -16.20
CA TYR A 5 25.03 2.08 -15.74
C TYR A 5 25.69 3.36 -16.25
N HIS A 6 24.89 4.33 -16.65
CA HIS A 6 25.35 5.64 -17.14
C HIS A 6 26.17 6.36 -16.08
N SER A 7 27.24 7.03 -16.50
CA SER A 7 27.92 8.03 -15.67
C SER A 7 27.10 9.30 -15.57
N TYR A 8 27.45 10.15 -14.61
CA TYR A 8 26.90 11.49 -14.56
C TYR A 8 27.21 12.26 -15.84
N GLN A 9 28.42 12.09 -16.38
CA GLN A 9 28.80 12.72 -17.65
C GLN A 9 27.94 12.18 -18.82
N ASP A 10 27.74 10.87 -18.92
CA ASP A 10 26.87 10.27 -19.95
C ASP A 10 25.44 10.81 -19.83
N THR A 11 24.95 10.99 -18.59
CA THR A 11 23.63 11.56 -18.31
C THR A 11 23.52 13.02 -18.79
N VAL A 12 24.52 13.84 -18.47
CA VAL A 12 24.59 15.25 -18.91
C VAL A 12 24.64 15.34 -20.44
N ASP A 13 25.47 14.51 -21.07
CA ASP A 13 25.64 14.50 -22.52
C ASP A 13 24.37 14.04 -23.23
N PHE A 14 23.68 13.01 -22.72
CA PHE A 14 22.38 12.57 -23.21
C PHE A 14 21.35 13.71 -23.19
N PHE A 15 21.19 14.41 -22.07
CA PHE A 15 20.19 15.47 -21.96
C PHE A 15 20.54 16.71 -22.79
N LYS A 16 21.83 17.08 -22.88
CA LYS A 16 22.29 18.15 -23.77
C LYS A 16 22.02 17.81 -25.23
N GLN A 17 22.26 16.56 -25.65
CA GLN A 17 21.95 16.10 -26.99
C GLN A 17 20.44 16.12 -27.26
N LEU A 18 19.63 15.65 -26.31
CA LEU A 18 18.17 15.66 -26.40
C LEU A 18 17.63 17.10 -26.55
N ALA A 19 18.17 18.05 -25.80
CA ALA A 19 17.82 19.47 -25.90
C ALA A 19 18.21 20.10 -27.24
N GLN A 20 19.37 19.72 -27.81
CA GLN A 20 19.78 20.17 -29.13
C GLN A 20 18.88 19.62 -30.25
N GLN A 21 18.42 18.37 -30.11
CA GLN A 21 17.56 17.72 -31.08
C GLN A 21 16.10 18.19 -30.98
N HIS A 22 15.63 18.54 -29.78
CA HIS A 22 14.24 18.93 -29.50
C HIS A 22 14.15 20.28 -28.76
N PRO A 23 14.68 21.38 -29.32
CA PRO A 23 14.81 22.66 -28.63
C PRO A 23 13.46 23.36 -28.33
N GLN A 24 12.38 22.93 -28.98
CA GLN A 24 11.03 23.43 -28.69
C GLN A 24 10.38 22.73 -27.49
N GLN A 25 10.87 21.55 -27.12
CA GLN A 25 10.27 20.71 -26.07
C GLN A 25 11.18 20.58 -24.84
N VAL A 26 12.50 20.70 -25.00
CA VAL A 26 13.48 20.38 -23.95
C VAL A 26 14.41 21.56 -23.69
N ARG A 27 14.57 21.93 -22.41
CA ARG A 27 15.60 22.85 -21.91
C ARG A 27 16.43 22.16 -20.84
N VAL A 28 17.74 22.39 -20.87
CA VAL A 28 18.67 21.90 -19.84
C VAL A 28 19.45 23.08 -19.29
N GLU A 29 19.45 23.22 -17.97
CA GLU A 29 20.12 24.29 -17.25
C GLU A 29 20.78 23.76 -15.97
N SER A 30 21.77 24.48 -15.45
CA SER A 30 22.37 24.19 -14.14
C SER A 30 21.61 24.97 -13.07
N ILE A 31 21.16 24.31 -12.02
CA ILE A 31 20.46 24.93 -10.87
C ILE A 31 21.37 25.11 -9.65
N GLY A 32 22.64 24.73 -9.76
CA GLY A 32 23.64 24.83 -8.69
C GLY A 32 24.86 23.96 -8.96
N GLU A 33 25.86 24.06 -8.10
CA GLU A 33 27.08 23.24 -8.16
C GLU A 33 27.20 22.38 -6.90
N THR A 34 27.75 21.18 -7.05
CA THR A 34 28.11 20.30 -5.92
C THR A 34 29.39 20.75 -5.20
N TRP A 35 29.77 20.04 -4.13
CA TRP A 35 31.04 20.27 -3.43
C TRP A 35 32.28 20.06 -4.32
N GLU A 36 32.25 19.07 -5.22
CA GLU A 36 33.31 18.81 -6.20
C GLU A 36 33.11 19.57 -7.52
N LYS A 37 32.27 20.62 -7.53
CA LYS A 37 32.08 21.55 -8.66
C LYS A 37 31.49 20.93 -9.92
N ARG A 38 30.62 19.94 -9.76
CA ARG A 38 29.77 19.45 -10.85
C ARG A 38 28.48 20.25 -10.87
N ASP A 39 28.04 20.65 -12.06
CA ASP A 39 26.71 21.21 -12.26
C ASP A 39 25.64 20.23 -11.78
N ILE A 40 24.57 20.72 -11.17
CA ILE A 40 23.35 19.97 -10.89
C ILE A 40 22.37 20.34 -11.99
N ILE A 41 22.16 19.43 -12.94
CA ILE A 41 21.30 19.74 -14.10
C ILE A 41 19.82 19.63 -13.75
N LEU A 42 19.05 20.58 -14.26
CA LEU A 42 17.61 20.53 -14.39
C LEU A 42 17.24 20.35 -15.86
N VAL A 43 16.37 19.40 -16.13
CA VAL A 43 15.79 19.13 -17.44
C VAL A 43 14.31 19.54 -17.38
N THR A 44 13.93 20.50 -18.20
CA THR A 44 12.53 20.90 -18.39
C THR A 44 12.02 20.30 -19.68
N ILE A 45 10.92 19.54 -19.62
CA ILE A 45 10.24 18.98 -20.78
C ILE A 45 8.80 19.47 -20.82
N SER A 46 8.38 20.08 -21.93
CA SER A 46 7.01 20.57 -22.14
C SER A 46 6.61 20.41 -23.61
N GLY A 47 5.30 20.40 -23.92
CA GLY A 47 4.84 20.42 -25.33
C GLY A 47 5.28 21.70 -26.08
N ASP A 48 5.48 22.77 -25.32
CA ASP A 48 6.08 24.03 -25.75
C ASP A 48 6.87 24.60 -24.57
N ILE A 49 8.19 24.70 -24.73
CA ILE A 49 9.12 25.11 -23.68
C ILE A 49 8.95 26.57 -23.25
N THR A 50 8.38 27.43 -24.10
CA THR A 50 8.21 28.86 -23.81
C THR A 50 7.09 29.13 -22.79
N THR A 51 6.15 28.20 -22.69
CA THR A 51 5.01 28.25 -21.76
C THR A 51 5.16 27.27 -20.60
N ALA A 52 6.33 26.63 -20.47
CA ALA A 52 6.57 25.56 -19.49
C ALA A 52 6.26 25.99 -18.04
N ASP A 53 6.71 27.18 -17.64
CA ASP A 53 6.60 27.68 -16.27
C ASP A 53 5.19 28.23 -15.93
N GLN A 54 4.31 28.30 -16.93
CA GLN A 54 2.91 28.72 -16.76
C GLN A 54 1.97 27.52 -16.58
N LYS A 55 2.41 26.32 -16.94
CA LYS A 55 1.64 25.08 -16.83
C LYS A 55 1.89 24.42 -15.47
N PRO A 56 0.89 23.78 -14.87
CA PRO A 56 1.09 22.89 -13.73
C PRO A 56 2.21 21.86 -14.00
N ALA A 57 3.07 21.57 -13.03
CA ALA A 57 4.26 20.75 -13.24
C ALA A 57 4.42 19.56 -12.28
N LEU A 58 4.97 18.46 -12.81
CA LEU A 58 5.54 17.37 -12.04
C LEU A 58 7.03 17.64 -11.80
N PHE A 59 7.47 17.55 -10.56
CA PHE A 59 8.88 17.61 -10.18
C PHE A 59 9.42 16.21 -9.88
N TYR A 60 10.43 15.78 -10.62
CA TYR A 60 11.12 14.51 -10.45
C TYR A 60 12.52 14.75 -9.87
N THR A 61 12.86 14.07 -8.79
CA THR A 61 14.23 13.99 -8.28
C THR A 61 14.70 12.54 -8.29
N GLY A 62 15.86 12.29 -8.92
CA GLY A 62 16.50 10.98 -8.93
C GLY A 62 17.82 11.00 -8.19
N THR A 63 18.20 9.84 -7.63
CA THR A 63 19.57 9.56 -7.13
C THR A 63 20.07 10.65 -6.18
N ILE A 64 19.24 11.02 -5.19
CA ILE A 64 19.67 11.83 -4.05
C ILE A 64 20.57 11.01 -3.10
N HIS A 65 20.35 9.69 -3.02
CA HIS A 65 21.35 8.77 -2.51
C HIS A 65 22.17 8.18 -3.66
N ALA A 66 23.48 8.22 -3.49
CA ALA A 66 24.44 7.88 -4.55
C ALA A 66 24.30 6.47 -5.15
N ARG A 67 24.13 5.43 -4.32
CA ARG A 67 24.02 4.02 -4.74
C ARG A 67 22.70 3.61 -5.40
N GLU A 68 21.74 4.52 -5.50
CA GLU A 68 20.38 4.23 -5.98
C GLU A 68 20.27 4.67 -7.46
N TYR A 69 20.90 3.87 -8.33
CA TYR A 69 21.13 4.23 -9.74
C TYR A 69 19.85 4.29 -10.59
N ILE A 70 18.76 3.68 -10.11
CA ILE A 70 17.45 3.72 -10.76
C ILE A 70 16.99 5.15 -11.07
N GLY A 71 17.31 6.13 -10.20
CA GLY A 71 16.88 7.52 -10.38
C GLY A 71 17.39 8.14 -11.69
N VAL A 72 18.66 7.93 -12.02
CA VAL A 72 19.26 8.40 -13.28
C VAL A 72 18.76 7.61 -14.47
N GLU A 73 18.77 6.28 -14.38
CA GLU A 73 18.40 5.42 -15.50
C GLU A 73 16.93 5.59 -15.92
N LEU A 74 16.03 5.73 -14.94
CA LEU A 74 14.62 5.99 -15.20
C LEU A 74 14.40 7.40 -15.78
N ALA A 75 15.16 8.41 -15.33
CA ALA A 75 15.09 9.76 -15.87
C ALA A 75 15.42 9.79 -17.37
N ILE A 76 16.54 9.17 -17.76
CA ILE A 76 16.96 9.05 -19.16
C ILE A 76 15.88 8.34 -19.99
N ALA A 77 15.45 7.15 -19.54
CA ALA A 77 14.50 6.33 -20.28
C ALA A 77 13.12 7.00 -20.40
N PHE A 78 12.66 7.69 -19.34
CA PHE A 78 11.37 8.38 -19.37
C PHE A 78 11.41 9.61 -20.28
N ALA A 79 12.48 10.41 -20.23
CA ALA A 79 12.64 11.54 -21.14
C ALA A 79 12.69 11.10 -22.60
N GLN A 80 13.42 10.03 -22.92
CA GLN A 80 13.43 9.45 -24.25
C GLN A 80 12.03 8.99 -24.69
N HIS A 81 11.34 8.23 -23.84
CA HIS A 81 9.99 7.74 -24.12
C HIS A 81 9.00 8.87 -24.42
N ILE A 82 9.07 9.95 -23.66
CA ILE A 82 8.22 11.13 -23.85
C ILE A 82 8.50 11.77 -25.20
N ILE A 83 9.76 12.10 -25.48
CA ILE A 83 10.11 12.85 -26.68
C ILE A 83 9.80 12.07 -27.95
N GLU A 84 10.08 10.78 -27.96
CA GLU A 84 9.69 9.91 -29.07
C GLU A 84 8.16 9.85 -29.20
N GLY A 85 7.44 9.74 -28.06
CA GLY A 85 6.00 9.58 -28.01
C GLY A 85 5.16 10.83 -28.31
N ILE A 86 5.68 12.05 -28.09
CA ILE A 86 4.94 13.31 -28.30
C ILE A 86 4.34 13.42 -29.71
N TYR A 87 4.98 12.81 -30.72
CA TYR A 87 4.56 12.91 -32.11
C TYR A 87 3.46 11.92 -32.53
N TYR A 88 3.15 10.89 -31.73
CA TYR A 88 2.20 9.85 -32.13
C TYR A 88 1.35 9.25 -31.01
N ASP A 89 1.74 9.37 -29.74
CA ASP A 89 0.95 8.87 -28.60
C ASP A 89 0.04 10.00 -28.08
N PRO A 90 -1.28 9.94 -28.34
CA PRO A 90 -2.20 10.98 -27.89
C PRO A 90 -2.23 11.13 -26.36
N ARG A 91 -1.83 10.09 -25.62
CA ARG A 91 -1.79 10.14 -24.15
C ARG A 91 -0.64 11.01 -23.66
N ILE A 92 0.51 10.96 -24.33
CA ILE A 92 1.68 11.77 -24.02
C ILE A 92 1.42 13.21 -24.47
N LEU A 93 0.92 13.40 -25.69
CA LEU A 93 0.56 14.72 -26.21
C LEU A 93 -0.38 15.47 -25.25
N GLU A 94 -1.51 14.85 -24.87
CA GLU A 94 -2.48 15.42 -23.93
C GLU A 94 -1.84 15.80 -22.58
N ALA A 95 -0.92 14.97 -22.07
CA ALA A 95 -0.27 15.23 -20.79
C ALA A 95 0.61 16.50 -20.85
N PHE A 96 1.36 16.67 -21.95
CA PHE A 96 2.33 17.76 -22.13
C PHE A 96 1.74 19.05 -22.71
N GLU A 97 0.56 18.99 -23.35
CA GLU A 97 -0.24 20.18 -23.64
C GLU A 97 -0.69 20.89 -22.36
N ARG A 98 -0.94 20.12 -21.30
CA ARG A 98 -1.54 20.60 -20.06
C ARG A 98 -0.56 20.72 -18.88
N SER A 99 0.62 20.11 -19.01
CA SER A 99 1.56 19.97 -17.88
C SER A 99 3.02 20.12 -18.33
N THR A 100 3.87 20.44 -17.39
CA THR A 100 5.34 20.47 -17.56
C THR A 100 5.98 19.40 -16.70
N LEU A 101 7.10 18.83 -17.17
CA LEU A 101 7.95 17.95 -16.39
C LEU A 101 9.25 18.68 -16.08
N TYR A 102 9.51 18.91 -14.79
CA TYR A 102 10.80 19.32 -14.28
C TYR A 102 11.51 18.12 -13.69
N MET A 103 12.74 17.89 -14.11
CA MET A 103 13.49 16.68 -13.74
C MET A 103 14.90 17.06 -13.33
N VAL A 104 15.29 16.67 -12.12
CA VAL A 104 16.69 16.60 -11.68
C VAL A 104 17.09 15.13 -11.71
N PRO A 105 17.73 14.63 -12.78
CA PRO A 105 18.04 13.21 -12.94
C PRO A 105 18.93 12.64 -11.83
N CYS A 106 19.89 13.46 -11.36
CA CYS A 106 20.79 13.12 -10.27
C CYS A 106 20.94 14.32 -9.33
N ALA A 107 20.34 14.25 -8.15
CA ALA A 107 20.49 15.27 -7.11
C ALA A 107 21.84 15.16 -6.36
N ASN A 108 22.58 14.04 -6.51
CA ASN A 108 23.89 13.83 -5.88
C ASN A 108 24.97 13.38 -6.88
N PRO A 109 25.38 14.25 -7.84
CA PRO A 109 26.37 13.90 -8.86
C PRO A 109 27.70 13.38 -8.30
N ASP A 110 28.25 14.03 -7.27
CA ASP A 110 29.53 13.64 -6.68
C ASP A 110 29.45 12.26 -6.02
N GLY A 111 28.36 12.02 -5.29
CA GLY A 111 28.10 10.74 -4.65
C GLY A 111 27.95 9.63 -5.67
N LEU A 112 27.19 9.85 -6.76
CA LEU A 112 27.01 8.88 -7.84
C LEU A 112 28.34 8.44 -8.45
N GLU A 113 29.19 9.40 -8.83
CA GLU A 113 30.51 9.11 -9.40
C GLU A 113 31.41 8.36 -8.40
N TYR A 114 31.37 8.74 -7.12
CA TYR A 114 32.11 8.00 -6.10
C TYR A 114 31.59 6.57 -5.92
N SER A 115 30.27 6.38 -5.98
CA SER A 115 29.65 5.05 -5.88
C SER A 115 30.04 4.16 -7.07
N ARG A 116 30.05 4.70 -8.29
CA ARG A 116 30.40 3.95 -9.51
C ARG A 116 31.88 3.59 -9.57
N ASN A 117 32.76 4.49 -9.14
CA ASN A 117 34.21 4.36 -9.37
C ASN A 117 35.01 3.86 -8.15
N HIS A 118 34.49 4.02 -6.92
CA HIS A 118 35.26 3.75 -5.70
C HIS A 118 34.54 2.83 -4.71
N PHE A 119 33.30 3.14 -4.32
CA PHE A 119 32.56 2.33 -3.34
C PHE A 119 31.07 2.26 -3.65
N SER A 120 30.62 1.17 -4.26
CA SER A 120 29.25 1.01 -4.77
C SER A 120 28.14 1.09 -3.74
N PHE A 121 28.42 1.01 -2.44
CA PHE A 121 27.40 1.19 -1.40
C PHE A 121 27.41 2.60 -0.78
N TRP A 122 28.14 3.55 -1.37
CA TRP A 122 28.15 4.94 -0.94
C TRP A 122 26.75 5.56 -1.06
N ARG A 123 26.35 6.34 -0.06
CA ARG A 123 24.99 6.89 0.05
C ARG A 123 24.97 8.42 0.03
N LYS A 124 25.86 9.03 0.80
CA LYS A 124 25.89 10.47 1.09
C LYS A 124 26.43 11.30 -0.08
N ASN A 125 26.44 12.62 0.03
CA ASN A 125 27.25 13.47 -0.86
C ASN A 125 28.76 13.34 -0.53
N ARG A 126 29.58 14.25 -1.08
CA ARG A 126 31.06 14.21 -0.96
C ARG A 126 31.67 15.35 -0.15
N ARG A 127 30.86 16.05 0.66
CA ARG A 127 31.34 17.07 1.60
C ARG A 127 32.47 16.55 2.50
N GLU A 128 33.56 17.29 2.64
CA GLU A 128 34.53 17.05 3.71
C GLU A 128 34.05 17.75 5.00
N ASN A 129 33.80 16.97 6.05
CA ASN A 129 33.40 17.50 7.36
C ASN A 129 34.64 17.90 8.19
N VAL A 130 34.43 18.73 9.20
CA VAL A 130 35.51 19.26 10.07
C VAL A 130 36.32 18.14 10.76
N ASP A 131 35.70 16.99 11.02
CA ASP A 131 36.35 15.82 11.64
C ASP A 131 37.04 14.89 10.63
N GLY A 132 37.09 15.27 9.35
CA GLY A 132 37.64 14.46 8.25
C GLY A 132 36.72 13.35 7.74
N SER A 133 35.55 13.16 8.34
CA SER A 133 34.55 12.25 7.76
C SER A 133 33.94 12.85 6.49
N ILE A 134 33.52 12.00 5.56
CA ILE A 134 32.99 12.46 4.28
C ILE A 134 31.48 12.27 4.20
N GLY A 135 30.79 13.31 3.73
CA GLY A 135 29.43 13.32 3.24
C GLY A 135 28.36 13.64 4.29
N VAL A 136 27.24 14.13 3.78
CA VAL A 136 25.95 14.34 4.45
C VAL A 136 24.88 13.52 3.72
N ASP A 137 23.97 12.92 4.46
CA ASP A 137 22.76 12.32 3.91
C ASP A 137 21.83 13.44 3.47
N LEU A 138 21.80 13.72 2.16
CA LEU A 138 21.01 14.78 1.56
C LEU A 138 19.52 14.63 1.90
N ASN A 139 19.01 13.39 2.01
CA ASN A 139 17.61 13.14 2.37
C ASN A 139 17.36 13.17 3.90
N ARG A 140 18.27 13.79 4.66
CA ARG A 140 18.11 14.20 6.06
C ARG A 140 18.41 15.69 6.26
N ASN A 141 18.80 16.43 5.21
CA ASN A 141 19.25 17.81 5.28
C ASN A 141 18.12 18.85 5.04
N PHE A 142 16.87 18.45 4.90
CA PHE A 142 15.73 19.36 4.72
C PHE A 142 15.17 19.86 6.08
N PRO A 143 14.42 20.98 6.13
CA PRO A 143 14.06 21.63 7.38
C PRO A 143 12.95 20.92 8.16
N VAL A 144 12.04 20.22 7.47
CA VAL A 144 10.85 19.65 8.11
C VAL A 144 11.22 18.44 8.96
N GLY A 145 11.17 18.61 10.28
CA GLY A 145 11.57 17.60 11.26
C GLY A 145 13.08 17.32 11.27
N PHE A 146 13.91 18.28 10.84
CA PHE A 146 15.37 18.17 10.95
C PHE A 146 15.80 17.82 12.38
N LYS A 147 16.67 16.82 12.53
CA LYS A 147 17.22 16.40 13.83
C LYS A 147 18.73 16.53 13.80
N LYS A 148 19.29 17.42 14.61
CA LYS A 148 20.75 17.56 14.71
C LYS A 148 21.39 16.23 15.15
N SER A 149 22.51 15.87 14.52
CA SER A 149 23.36 14.75 14.93
C SER A 149 24.78 15.23 15.15
N ASN A 150 25.47 14.64 16.13
CA ASN A 150 26.88 14.91 16.42
C ASN A 150 27.80 13.78 15.91
N THR A 151 27.32 12.95 14.97
CA THR A 151 28.08 11.82 14.42
C THR A 151 28.18 11.95 12.89
N PRO A 152 29.12 12.78 12.38
CA PRO A 152 29.32 12.98 10.94
C PRO A 152 29.63 11.70 10.14
N SER A 153 30.25 10.71 10.78
CA SER A 153 30.52 9.39 10.20
C SER A 153 29.26 8.53 9.95
N SER A 154 28.11 8.89 10.51
CA SER A 154 26.86 8.14 10.29
C SER A 154 26.39 8.21 8.84
N ASN A 155 25.82 7.11 8.33
CA ASN A 155 25.19 7.05 7.01
C ASN A 155 23.92 7.91 6.90
N ILE A 156 23.35 8.30 8.04
CA ILE A 156 22.17 9.17 8.12
C ILE A 156 22.52 10.54 8.73
N TYR A 157 23.79 10.95 8.66
CA TYR A 157 24.23 12.24 9.16
C TYR A 157 23.52 13.38 8.39
N PRO A 158 22.72 14.22 9.04
CA PRO A 158 21.86 15.22 8.40
C PRO A 158 22.58 16.51 8.04
N GLY A 159 23.88 16.65 8.35
CA GLY A 159 24.60 17.90 8.21
C GLY A 159 24.46 18.84 9.42
N PRO A 160 25.20 19.96 9.44
CA PRO A 160 25.24 20.91 10.56
C PRO A 160 23.93 21.69 10.78
N HIS A 161 23.18 21.97 9.73
CA HIS A 161 21.88 22.66 9.76
C HIS A 161 21.08 22.32 8.49
N PRO A 162 19.75 22.57 8.45
CA PRO A 162 18.98 22.40 7.22
C PRO A 162 19.58 23.17 6.05
N PHE A 163 19.54 22.59 4.85
CA PHE A 163 20.08 23.15 3.61
C PHE A 163 21.55 23.58 3.73
N SER A 164 22.35 22.86 4.52
CA SER A 164 23.79 23.08 4.59
C SER A 164 24.53 22.59 3.36
N GLU A 165 23.91 21.71 2.59
CA GLU A 165 24.50 21.12 1.40
C GLU A 165 24.03 21.86 0.15
N PRO A 166 24.95 22.25 -0.75
CA PRO A 166 24.62 23.01 -1.95
C PRO A 166 23.63 22.25 -2.84
N GLU A 167 23.67 20.91 -2.83
CA GLU A 167 22.73 20.07 -3.57
C GLU A 167 21.27 20.27 -3.10
N THR A 168 21.04 20.24 -1.78
CA THR A 168 19.70 20.48 -1.24
C THR A 168 19.27 21.94 -1.32
N LEU A 169 20.21 22.87 -1.29
CA LEU A 169 19.94 24.30 -1.47
C LEU A 169 19.46 24.58 -2.90
N ALA A 170 20.09 23.98 -3.91
CA ALA A 170 19.65 24.09 -5.31
C ALA A 170 18.21 23.58 -5.50
N LEU A 171 17.86 22.42 -4.91
CA LEU A 171 16.49 21.90 -4.95
C LEU A 171 15.48 22.84 -4.27
N LYS A 172 15.86 23.41 -3.12
CA LYS A 172 15.04 24.37 -2.38
C LYS A 172 14.76 25.62 -3.22
N GLU A 173 15.80 26.25 -3.75
CA GLU A 173 15.68 27.49 -4.54
C GLU A 173 14.84 27.27 -5.79
N PHE A 174 15.03 26.14 -6.47
CA PHE A 174 14.21 25.77 -7.61
C PHE A 174 12.72 25.64 -7.24
N VAL A 175 12.39 24.84 -6.22
CA VAL A 175 11.00 24.64 -5.81
C VAL A 175 10.34 25.92 -5.29
N GLU A 176 11.08 26.77 -4.55
CA GLU A 176 10.54 28.03 -4.02
C GLU A 176 10.27 29.08 -5.11
N THR A 177 10.91 28.97 -6.28
CA THR A 177 10.70 29.89 -7.41
C THR A 177 9.69 29.36 -8.45
N HIS A 178 9.27 28.10 -8.34
CA HIS A 178 8.37 27.43 -9.29
C HIS A 178 7.05 27.02 -8.62
N GLU A 179 6.19 28.02 -8.37
CA GLU A 179 4.87 27.80 -7.74
C GLU A 179 3.91 26.93 -8.57
N ASN A 180 4.23 26.67 -9.83
CA ASN A 180 3.46 25.82 -10.73
C ASN A 180 3.69 24.32 -10.47
N ILE A 181 4.65 23.92 -9.63
CA ILE A 181 4.84 22.52 -9.22
C ILE A 181 3.67 22.09 -8.34
N THR A 182 2.97 21.01 -8.73
CA THR A 182 1.81 20.50 -7.98
C THR A 182 1.99 19.06 -7.47
N ILE A 183 2.86 18.28 -8.13
CA ILE A 183 3.24 16.93 -7.72
C ILE A 183 4.77 16.84 -7.68
N ALA A 184 5.33 16.23 -6.63
CA ALA A 184 6.76 15.92 -6.53
C ALA A 184 6.99 14.43 -6.24
N LEU A 185 7.84 13.80 -7.05
CA LEU A 185 8.21 12.38 -6.94
C LEU A 185 9.72 12.27 -6.70
N ASP A 186 10.08 11.70 -5.56
CA ASP A 186 11.48 11.47 -5.19
C ASP A 186 11.81 9.97 -5.35
N TYR A 187 12.60 9.65 -6.38
CA TYR A 187 12.89 8.27 -6.78
C TYR A 187 14.14 7.72 -6.08
N HIS A 188 13.90 6.63 -5.38
CA HIS A 188 14.84 5.91 -4.54
C HIS A 188 14.84 4.42 -4.87
N SER A 189 15.75 3.68 -4.23
CA SER A 189 15.64 2.23 -4.06
C SER A 189 16.10 1.86 -2.65
N GLN A 190 15.51 0.86 -2.00
CA GLN A 190 14.67 -0.22 -2.52
C GLN A 190 13.46 -0.52 -1.61
N GLY A 191 12.46 -1.22 -2.15
CA GLY A 191 11.39 -1.82 -1.35
C GLY A 191 10.10 -2.16 -2.08
N ASN A 192 9.91 -1.71 -3.33
CA ASN A 192 8.61 -1.73 -4.04
C ASN A 192 7.51 -1.04 -3.22
N VAL A 193 7.79 0.16 -2.69
CA VAL A 193 6.87 0.89 -1.80
C VAL A 193 6.84 2.37 -2.18
N PHE A 194 5.64 2.94 -2.18
CA PHE A 194 5.44 4.37 -2.15
C PHE A 194 5.36 4.84 -0.69
N PHE A 195 6.09 5.90 -0.39
CA PHE A 195 5.97 6.60 0.89
C PHE A 195 5.45 8.03 0.66
N PRO A 196 4.13 8.24 0.73
CA PRO A 196 3.55 9.57 0.66
C PRO A 196 4.02 10.49 1.79
N ALA A 197 3.99 11.80 1.53
CA ALA A 197 4.41 12.81 2.50
C ALA A 197 3.54 12.80 3.75
N HIS A 198 4.08 13.29 4.86
CA HIS A 198 3.32 13.50 6.09
C HIS A 198 3.79 14.77 6.78
N ASP A 199 2.94 15.39 7.57
CA ASP A 199 3.29 16.53 8.43
C ASP A 199 3.43 16.12 9.91
N PHE A 200 3.82 14.86 10.14
CA PHE A 200 3.85 14.19 11.43
C PHE A 200 2.47 13.96 12.08
N ARG A 201 1.36 14.22 11.37
CA ARG A 201 0.00 13.75 11.72
C ARG A 201 -0.38 12.44 11.02
N HIS A 202 0.58 11.74 10.39
CA HIS A 202 0.41 10.47 9.67
C HIS A 202 -0.73 10.54 8.64
N GLU A 203 -1.73 9.65 8.72
CA GLU A 203 -2.81 9.47 7.74
C GLU A 203 -4.00 10.41 8.02
N ASN A 204 -3.89 11.31 9.00
CA ASN A 204 -4.98 12.20 9.43
C ASN A 204 -4.99 13.55 8.69
N THR A 205 -4.23 13.69 7.60
CA THR A 205 -4.24 14.91 6.77
C THR A 205 -5.31 14.82 5.69
N ILE A 206 -5.84 15.97 5.26
CA ILE A 206 -6.89 16.01 4.24
C ILE A 206 -6.39 15.45 2.90
N ASP A 207 -5.13 15.70 2.54
CA ASP A 207 -4.53 15.26 1.27
C ASP A 207 -4.03 13.81 1.29
N THR A 208 -4.12 13.12 2.43
CA THR A 208 -3.74 11.70 2.53
C THR A 208 -4.50 10.84 1.51
N THR A 209 -5.77 11.15 1.24
CA THR A 209 -6.54 10.39 0.26
C THR A 209 -5.99 10.58 -1.15
N ASP A 210 -5.64 11.81 -1.52
CA ASP A 210 -5.10 12.18 -2.83
C ASP A 210 -3.74 11.54 -3.07
N MET A 211 -2.81 11.67 -2.12
CA MET A 211 -1.49 11.06 -2.24
C MET A 211 -1.59 9.53 -2.33
N ASN A 212 -2.42 8.89 -1.49
CA ASN A 212 -2.62 7.44 -1.57
C ASN A 212 -3.22 7.03 -2.92
N ILE A 213 -4.13 7.81 -3.50
CA ILE A 213 -4.70 7.49 -4.82
C ILE A 213 -3.71 7.73 -5.96
N LEU A 214 -2.90 8.79 -5.90
CA LEU A 214 -1.80 8.99 -6.83
C LEU A 214 -0.88 7.76 -6.86
N CYS A 215 -0.40 7.33 -5.68
CA CYS A 215 0.43 6.14 -5.54
C CYS A 215 -0.29 4.86 -6.00
N ALA A 216 -1.57 4.68 -5.67
CA ALA A 216 -2.33 3.49 -6.07
C ALA A 216 -2.53 3.41 -7.59
N ASN A 217 -2.79 4.55 -8.24
CA ASN A 217 -2.92 4.62 -9.69
C ASN A 217 -1.59 4.37 -10.40
N MET A 218 -0.47 4.83 -9.82
CA MET A 218 0.88 4.50 -10.29
C MET A 218 1.18 2.99 -10.12
N ALA A 219 0.92 2.43 -8.93
CA ALA A 219 1.10 1.01 -8.64
C ALA A 219 0.30 0.11 -9.58
N GLU A 220 -0.91 0.54 -9.98
CA GLU A 220 -1.72 -0.15 -10.98
C GLU A 220 -1.03 -0.21 -12.34
N GLN A 221 -0.34 0.84 -12.79
CA GLN A 221 0.41 0.80 -14.05
C GLN A 221 1.62 -0.12 -13.97
N ILE A 222 2.35 -0.08 -12.86
CA ILE A 222 3.47 -1.00 -12.59
C ILE A 222 3.00 -2.46 -12.69
N ARG A 223 1.89 -2.79 -12.01
CA ARG A 223 1.34 -4.14 -12.01
C ARG A 223 0.96 -4.64 -13.40
N LYS A 224 0.48 -3.77 -14.29
CA LYS A 224 0.13 -4.15 -15.67
C LYS A 224 1.33 -4.58 -16.51
N ILE A 225 2.52 -4.05 -16.22
CA ILE A 225 3.74 -4.34 -16.98
C ILE A 225 4.43 -5.59 -16.45
N SER A 226 4.77 -5.60 -15.16
CA SER A 226 5.62 -6.67 -14.59
C SER A 226 4.87 -7.65 -13.68
N GLY A 227 3.62 -7.31 -13.31
CA GLY A 227 2.87 -8.03 -12.28
C GLY A 227 3.35 -7.74 -10.86
N ARG A 228 4.27 -6.79 -10.63
CA ARG A 228 4.66 -6.39 -9.28
C ARG A 228 3.59 -5.56 -8.60
N GLU A 229 3.39 -5.82 -7.31
CA GLU A 229 2.60 -4.94 -6.45
C GLU A 229 3.52 -3.96 -5.75
N TYR A 230 3.08 -2.70 -5.65
CA TYR A 230 3.76 -1.66 -4.88
C TYR A 230 2.85 -1.23 -3.75
N GLY A 231 3.34 -1.29 -2.52
CA GLY A 231 2.55 -0.90 -1.36
C GLY A 231 2.65 0.58 -1.06
N ILE A 232 1.78 1.07 -0.19
CA ILE A 232 1.65 2.50 0.09
C ILE A 232 1.64 2.71 1.59
N HIS A 233 2.67 3.37 2.11
CA HIS A 233 2.92 3.45 3.54
C HIS A 233 3.45 4.83 3.96
N GLN A 234 2.78 5.52 4.88
CA GLN A 234 3.22 6.85 5.35
C GLN A 234 4.14 6.83 6.58
N GLY A 235 4.65 5.64 6.97
CA GLY A 235 5.48 5.47 8.17
C GLY A 235 4.64 5.58 9.45
N LYS A 236 4.91 4.77 10.48
CA LYS A 236 4.13 4.78 11.73
C LYS A 236 4.99 5.10 12.97
N PRO A 237 4.51 5.93 13.92
CA PRO A 237 4.98 5.89 15.32
C PRO A 237 4.73 4.49 15.93
N PRO A 238 5.66 3.87 16.69
CA PRO A 238 6.77 4.48 17.41
C PRO A 238 8.11 4.47 16.66
N ALA A 239 8.18 3.93 15.43
CA ALA A 239 9.37 4.16 14.61
C ALA A 239 9.49 5.68 14.40
N SER A 240 10.67 6.25 14.64
CA SER A 240 10.90 7.66 14.37
C SER A 240 10.57 7.93 12.91
N LEU A 241 9.48 8.66 12.64
CA LEU A 241 9.13 9.08 11.29
C LEU A 241 10.38 9.66 10.64
N ILE A 242 10.67 9.19 9.42
CA ILE A 242 11.76 9.73 8.62
C ILE A 242 11.52 11.23 8.52
N SER A 243 12.56 12.01 8.80
CA SER A 243 12.46 13.45 8.93
C SER A 243 13.66 14.12 8.29
N GLY A 244 13.51 15.39 7.93
CA GLY A 244 14.49 16.12 7.15
C GLY A 244 14.61 15.64 5.71
N SER A 245 13.54 15.07 5.14
CA SER A 245 13.51 14.60 3.75
C SER A 245 12.95 15.65 2.79
N GLY A 246 13.28 15.52 1.50
CA GLY A 246 12.78 16.43 0.45
C GLY A 246 11.26 16.38 0.32
N ARG A 247 10.68 15.18 0.42
CA ARG A 247 9.24 14.95 0.35
C ARG A 247 8.43 15.77 1.35
N GLU A 248 8.84 15.82 2.61
CA GLU A 248 8.13 16.63 3.63
C GLU A 248 8.27 18.13 3.36
N PHE A 249 9.44 18.56 2.88
CA PHE A 249 9.64 19.96 2.49
C PHE A 249 8.73 20.33 1.32
N TYR A 250 8.65 19.53 0.26
CA TYR A 250 7.75 19.78 -0.86
C TYR A 250 6.28 19.84 -0.41
N TYR A 251 5.85 18.90 0.44
CA TYR A 251 4.49 18.91 0.99
C TYR A 251 4.19 20.16 1.82
N SER A 252 5.16 20.66 2.59
CA SER A 252 5.02 21.92 3.34
C SER A 252 4.82 23.16 2.44
N ARG A 253 5.08 23.05 1.13
CA ARG A 253 4.81 24.08 0.12
C ARG A 253 3.48 23.88 -0.61
N GLY A 254 2.66 22.92 -0.20
CA GLY A 254 1.36 22.59 -0.82
C GLY A 254 1.46 21.64 -2.01
N ILE A 255 2.59 20.96 -2.18
CA ILE A 255 2.84 20.03 -3.30
C ILE A 255 2.48 18.60 -2.87
N ILE A 256 1.73 17.87 -3.69
CA ILE A 256 1.44 16.45 -3.46
C ILE A 256 2.75 15.65 -3.64
N GLY A 257 3.34 15.20 -2.53
CA GLY A 257 4.68 14.61 -2.52
C GLY A 257 4.69 13.12 -2.15
N THR A 258 5.48 12.32 -2.86
CA THR A 258 5.78 10.94 -2.45
C THR A 258 7.22 10.54 -2.79
N VAL A 259 7.80 9.70 -1.94
CA VAL A 259 8.99 8.91 -2.28
C VAL A 259 8.55 7.64 -2.98
N VAL A 260 9.31 7.19 -3.97
CA VAL A 260 9.12 5.94 -4.70
C VAL A 260 10.35 5.07 -4.49
N GLU A 261 10.23 3.98 -3.72
CA GLU A 261 11.29 3.01 -3.52
C GLU A 261 11.16 1.87 -4.54
N VAL A 262 12.04 1.87 -5.54
CA VAL A 262 11.97 0.95 -6.69
C VAL A 262 12.76 -0.32 -6.43
N GLY A 263 12.16 -1.45 -6.79
CA GLY A 263 12.84 -2.75 -6.82
C GLY A 263 13.21 -3.30 -5.43
N SER A 264 13.97 -4.39 -5.44
CA SER A 264 14.43 -5.11 -4.24
C SER A 264 15.91 -4.88 -3.94
N GLN A 265 16.62 -4.16 -4.82
CA GLN A 265 18.07 -3.95 -4.81
C GLN A 265 18.43 -2.51 -5.19
N ASN A 266 19.37 -1.90 -4.47
CA ASN A 266 19.90 -0.57 -4.83
C ASN A 266 20.61 -0.60 -6.19
N ILE A 267 21.40 -1.65 -6.42
CA ILE A 267 22.17 -1.91 -7.64
C ILE A 267 21.82 -3.30 -8.12
N SER A 268 20.81 -3.41 -8.99
CA SER A 268 20.39 -4.69 -9.56
C SER A 268 21.23 -5.06 -10.78
N ASP A 269 21.04 -6.26 -11.31
CA ASP A 269 21.52 -6.56 -12.66
C ASP A 269 20.78 -5.68 -13.67
N TYR A 270 21.53 -5.06 -14.59
CA TYR A 270 20.94 -4.09 -15.51
C TYR A 270 19.94 -4.74 -16.46
N LEU A 271 20.35 -5.82 -17.14
CA LEU A 271 19.56 -6.44 -18.20
C LEU A 271 18.39 -7.28 -17.67
N ASN A 272 18.57 -7.94 -16.53
CA ASN A 272 17.59 -8.87 -15.98
C ASN A 272 16.57 -8.20 -15.04
N THR A 273 16.92 -7.06 -14.43
CA THR A 273 16.11 -6.49 -13.34
C THR A 273 15.88 -5.00 -13.53
N MET A 274 16.93 -4.21 -13.79
CA MET A 274 16.80 -2.75 -13.92
C MET A 274 15.92 -2.36 -15.11
N THR A 275 16.09 -3.00 -16.26
CA THR A 275 15.25 -2.78 -17.45
C THR A 275 13.77 -3.03 -17.20
N GLU A 276 13.43 -4.06 -16.43
CA GLU A 276 12.04 -4.36 -16.03
C GLU A 276 11.50 -3.28 -15.08
N HIS A 277 12.32 -2.80 -14.13
CA HIS A 277 11.97 -1.68 -13.24
C HIS A 277 11.78 -0.36 -14.00
N ILE A 278 12.63 -0.05 -14.98
CA ILE A 278 12.46 1.12 -15.81
C ILE A 278 11.14 1.01 -16.61
N SER A 279 10.93 -0.13 -17.26
CA SER A 279 9.76 -0.38 -18.11
C SER A 279 8.43 -0.30 -17.34
N GLU A 280 8.40 -0.79 -16.09
CA GLU A 280 7.18 -0.76 -15.27
C GLU A 280 6.86 0.65 -14.73
N HIS A 281 7.88 1.50 -14.54
CA HIS A 281 7.72 2.85 -13.99
C HIS A 281 7.44 3.93 -15.04
N ILE A 282 7.84 3.75 -16.30
CA ILE A 282 7.50 4.68 -17.40
C ILE A 282 5.98 5.00 -17.46
N PRO A 283 5.06 4.02 -17.56
CA PRO A 283 3.63 4.32 -17.59
C PRO A 283 3.10 4.83 -16.24
N ALA A 284 3.76 4.52 -15.12
CA ALA A 284 3.41 5.03 -13.81
C ALA A 284 3.70 6.54 -13.69
N LEU A 285 4.89 6.98 -14.13
CA LEU A 285 5.27 8.38 -14.23
C LEU A 285 4.33 9.17 -15.15
N LEU A 286 3.99 8.61 -16.32
CA LEU A 286 3.03 9.23 -17.23
C LEU A 286 1.65 9.38 -16.59
N ALA A 287 1.20 8.40 -15.79
CA ALA A 287 -0.06 8.50 -15.06
C ALA A 287 -0.03 9.59 -13.98
N ALA A 288 1.09 9.78 -13.29
CA ALA A 288 1.26 10.87 -12.33
C ALA A 288 1.27 12.24 -13.03
N LEU A 289 1.99 12.37 -14.15
CA LEU A 289 2.05 13.60 -14.93
C LEU A 289 0.66 14.06 -15.39
N LYS A 290 -0.22 13.13 -15.79
CA LYS A 290 -1.61 13.44 -16.17
C LYS A 290 -2.48 13.98 -15.04
N GLU A 291 -2.11 13.75 -13.79
CA GLU A 291 -2.86 14.22 -12.62
C GLU A 291 -2.41 15.60 -12.14
N VAL A 292 -1.25 16.09 -12.61
CA VAL A 292 -0.67 17.39 -12.24
C VAL A 292 -1.66 18.57 -12.38
N PRO A 293 -2.44 18.70 -13.47
CA PRO A 293 -3.39 19.82 -13.60
C PRO A 293 -4.50 19.83 -12.54
N ASN A 294 -4.82 18.67 -11.94
CA ASN A 294 -5.89 18.55 -10.95
C ASN A 294 -5.51 19.17 -9.60
N TYR A 295 -4.22 19.37 -9.34
CA TYR A 295 -3.71 19.96 -8.10
C TYR A 295 -3.15 21.37 -8.28
N ALA A 296 -3.39 21.99 -9.44
CA ALA A 296 -3.00 23.37 -9.69
C ALA A 296 -3.75 24.34 -8.75
N LYS A 297 -3.05 25.35 -8.23
CA LYS A 297 -3.65 26.36 -7.32
C LYS A 297 -4.83 27.11 -7.95
N ASN A 298 -4.84 27.23 -9.29
CA ASN A 298 -5.91 27.87 -10.06
C ASN A 298 -7.01 26.90 -10.54
N ASN A 299 -6.99 25.63 -10.12
CA ASN A 299 -8.06 24.69 -10.41
C ASN A 299 -9.36 25.18 -9.73
N PRO A 300 -10.43 25.49 -10.48
CA PRO A 300 -11.67 26.01 -9.91
C PRO A 300 -12.50 24.95 -9.17
N LEU A 301 -12.10 23.67 -9.25
CA LEU A 301 -12.86 22.57 -8.67
C LEU A 301 -12.45 22.30 -7.22
N ASN A 302 -13.42 22.46 -6.33
CA ASN A 302 -13.24 22.16 -4.92
C ASN A 302 -13.52 20.68 -4.62
N ARG A 303 -12.81 20.18 -3.60
CA ARG A 303 -13.05 18.87 -2.99
C ARG A 303 -14.52 18.76 -2.54
N PRO A 304 -15.21 17.63 -2.74
CA PRO A 304 -16.53 17.43 -2.16
C PRO A 304 -16.47 17.47 -0.62
N GLU A 305 -17.36 18.25 -0.01
CA GLU A 305 -17.45 18.41 1.45
C GLU A 305 -18.58 17.55 2.02
N GLY A 306 -18.58 17.34 3.34
CA GLY A 306 -19.64 16.59 4.04
C GLY A 306 -19.83 15.15 3.57
N PHE A 307 -18.81 14.51 2.98
CA PHE A 307 -18.92 13.13 2.49
C PHE A 307 -19.08 12.15 3.66
N GLN A 308 -20.28 11.58 3.80
CA GLN A 308 -20.68 10.83 4.99
C GLN A 308 -21.64 9.67 4.67
N LEU A 309 -21.72 8.74 5.63
CA LEU A 309 -22.65 7.62 5.63
C LEU A 309 -24.03 8.07 6.16
N ILE A 310 -25.10 7.79 5.43
CA ILE A 310 -26.49 7.97 5.90
C ILE A 310 -26.97 6.70 6.62
N SER A 311 -26.84 5.55 5.96
CA SER A 311 -27.32 4.27 6.46
C SER A 311 -26.48 3.12 5.89
N VAL A 312 -26.45 2.02 6.62
CA VAL A 312 -25.76 0.78 6.22
C VAL A 312 -26.61 -0.42 6.63
N SER A 313 -26.71 -1.40 5.74
CA SER A 313 -27.31 -2.70 5.99
C SER A 313 -26.34 -3.81 5.56
N SER A 314 -26.84 -5.04 5.46
CA SER A 314 -26.05 -6.19 5.01
C SER A 314 -25.79 -6.19 3.51
N ALA A 315 -26.56 -5.44 2.73
CA ALA A 315 -26.49 -5.47 1.26
C ALA A 315 -26.55 -4.08 0.62
N GLU A 316 -26.68 -3.02 1.42
CA GLU A 316 -26.85 -1.65 0.96
C GLU A 316 -26.07 -0.65 1.82
N VAL A 317 -25.50 0.36 1.18
CA VAL A 317 -24.88 1.54 1.81
C VAL A 317 -25.41 2.80 1.15
N GLN A 318 -25.93 3.73 1.94
CA GLN A 318 -26.38 5.04 1.46
C GLN A 318 -25.39 6.12 1.86
N LEU A 319 -24.93 6.88 0.87
CA LEU A 319 -23.91 7.92 0.98
C LEU A 319 -24.52 9.30 0.68
N SER A 320 -23.99 10.34 1.31
CA SER A 320 -24.29 11.73 0.97
C SER A 320 -23.06 12.61 1.04
N TRP A 321 -23.14 13.76 0.38
CA TRP A 321 -22.14 14.82 0.40
C TRP A 321 -22.80 16.16 0.12
N GLU A 322 -22.10 17.23 0.49
CA GLU A 322 -22.54 18.59 0.24
C GLU A 322 -22.13 19.04 -1.16
N SER A 323 -22.85 20.04 -1.66
CA SER A 323 -22.53 20.68 -2.93
C SER A 323 -22.08 22.09 -2.64
N ILE A 324 -20.83 22.35 -2.97
CA ILE A 324 -20.42 23.68 -3.42
C ILE A 324 -21.10 23.85 -4.79
N SER A 325 -21.78 24.98 -5.01
CA SER A 325 -22.58 25.29 -6.22
C SER A 325 -21.99 24.68 -7.49
N LEU A 326 -22.54 23.55 -7.95
CA LEU A 326 -22.04 22.87 -9.15
C LEU A 326 -22.38 23.74 -10.36
N ALA A 327 -21.34 24.24 -11.04
CA ALA A 327 -21.52 24.77 -12.39
C ALA A 327 -22.23 23.70 -13.25
N GLU A 328 -23.06 24.12 -14.22
CA GLU A 328 -23.87 23.19 -15.03
C GLU A 328 -23.04 22.06 -15.66
N ASP A 329 -21.74 22.29 -15.88
CA ASP A 329 -20.82 21.37 -16.53
C ASP A 329 -20.00 20.49 -15.56
N THR A 330 -20.40 20.38 -14.29
CA THR A 330 -19.71 19.56 -13.28
C THR A 330 -20.55 18.38 -12.80
N TYR A 331 -19.87 17.30 -12.41
CA TYR A 331 -20.47 16.07 -11.87
C TYR A 331 -19.54 15.41 -10.85
N PHE A 332 -20.05 14.41 -10.12
CA PHE A 332 -19.27 13.61 -9.17
C PHE A 332 -18.93 12.24 -9.76
N GLU A 333 -17.71 11.77 -9.48
CA GLU A 333 -17.29 10.38 -9.67
C GLU A 333 -17.21 9.68 -8.32
N ILE A 334 -17.90 8.55 -8.17
CA ILE A 334 -17.91 7.75 -6.95
C ILE A 334 -17.18 6.44 -7.22
N TYR A 335 -16.19 6.12 -6.39
CA TYR A 335 -15.38 4.91 -6.50
C TYR A 335 -15.59 4.01 -5.30
N ARG A 336 -15.57 2.71 -5.52
CA ARG A 336 -15.65 1.67 -4.48
C ARG A 336 -14.54 0.64 -4.64
N SER A 337 -13.98 0.21 -3.52
CA SER A 337 -13.11 -0.96 -3.47
C SER A 337 -13.31 -1.76 -2.19
N THR A 338 -12.95 -3.05 -2.23
CA THR A 338 -12.82 -3.92 -1.04
C THR A 338 -11.38 -3.98 -0.51
N LYS A 339 -10.43 -3.34 -1.21
CA LYS A 339 -9.02 -3.25 -0.80
C LYS A 339 -8.69 -1.86 -0.28
N TYR A 340 -7.95 -1.81 0.83
CA TYR A 340 -7.40 -0.57 1.35
C TYR A 340 -6.41 0.02 0.32
N LYS A 341 -6.43 1.35 0.13
CA LYS A 341 -5.59 2.08 -0.84
C LYS A 341 -5.59 1.52 -2.28
N ALA A 342 -6.73 1.05 -2.76
CA ALA A 342 -6.91 0.62 -4.15
C ALA A 342 -6.95 1.79 -5.15
N PRO A 343 -6.56 1.56 -6.42
CA PRO A 343 -6.62 2.59 -7.47
C PRO A 343 -8.06 3.03 -7.77
N CYS A 344 -8.21 4.29 -8.14
CA CYS A 344 -9.44 4.85 -8.70
C CYS A 344 -9.37 4.77 -10.22
N SER A 345 -9.96 3.73 -10.78
CA SER A 345 -9.93 3.45 -12.22
C SER A 345 -11.35 3.17 -12.73
N ARG A 346 -11.50 2.93 -14.03
CA ARG A 346 -12.79 2.58 -14.61
C ARG A 346 -13.41 1.32 -14.00
N SER A 347 -12.61 0.39 -13.48
CA SER A 347 -13.13 -0.85 -12.85
C SER A 347 -13.63 -0.65 -11.42
N SER A 348 -13.21 0.42 -10.75
CA SER A 348 -13.68 0.80 -9.41
C SER A 348 -14.67 1.95 -9.41
N LEU A 349 -14.91 2.58 -10.57
CA LEU A 349 -15.92 3.63 -10.76
C LEU A 349 -17.31 3.00 -10.64
N LEU A 350 -18.03 3.40 -9.61
CA LEU A 350 -19.35 2.91 -9.27
C LEU A 350 -20.43 3.72 -9.98
N ALA A 351 -20.31 5.05 -9.93
CA ALA A 351 -21.32 5.94 -10.51
C ALA A 351 -20.73 7.31 -10.91
N VAL A 352 -21.39 7.92 -11.89
CA VAL A 352 -21.24 9.32 -12.28
C VAL A 352 -22.58 10.01 -12.05
N THR A 353 -22.62 11.07 -11.24
CA THR A 353 -23.90 11.68 -10.83
C THR A 353 -23.80 13.17 -10.56
N LYS A 354 -24.92 13.88 -10.70
CA LYS A 354 -25.12 15.25 -10.19
C LYS A 354 -25.89 15.27 -8.86
N SER A 355 -26.38 14.11 -8.42
CA SER A 355 -27.04 13.97 -7.11
C SER A 355 -26.04 14.24 -5.98
N ARG A 356 -26.58 14.57 -4.80
CA ARG A 356 -25.84 14.74 -3.54
C ARG A 356 -25.86 13.50 -2.65
N SER A 357 -26.40 12.41 -3.20
CA SER A 357 -26.49 11.13 -2.55
C SER A 357 -26.41 10.00 -3.56
N TYR A 358 -25.95 8.85 -3.09
CA TYR A 358 -25.90 7.62 -3.86
C TYR A 358 -26.18 6.43 -2.95
N THR A 359 -26.99 5.50 -3.43
CA THR A 359 -27.28 4.23 -2.76
C THR A 359 -26.55 3.13 -3.50
N ASP A 360 -25.57 2.51 -2.84
CA ASP A 360 -24.88 1.33 -3.34
C ASP A 360 -25.57 0.06 -2.86
N THR A 361 -25.98 -0.79 -3.80
CA THR A 361 -26.71 -2.04 -3.54
C THR A 361 -25.88 -3.25 -3.96
N CYS A 362 -26.36 -4.45 -3.64
CA CYS A 362 -25.70 -5.72 -3.99
C CYS A 362 -24.34 -5.89 -3.29
N LEU A 363 -24.24 -5.42 -2.05
CA LEU A 363 -23.05 -5.60 -1.22
C LEU A 363 -23.07 -6.97 -0.52
N GLU A 364 -21.88 -7.46 -0.21
CA GLU A 364 -21.69 -8.62 0.67
C GLU A 364 -21.91 -8.18 2.12
N SER A 365 -22.51 -9.04 2.95
CA SER A 365 -22.66 -8.81 4.38
C SER A 365 -21.31 -8.91 5.10
N SER A 366 -21.20 -8.25 6.27
CA SER A 366 -19.99 -8.27 7.10
C SER A 366 -18.70 -7.94 6.34
N ARG A 367 -18.79 -7.06 5.34
CA ARG A 367 -17.73 -6.77 4.38
C ARG A 367 -17.32 -5.31 4.46
N LEU A 368 -16.01 -5.08 4.51
CA LEU A 368 -15.44 -3.74 4.51
C LEU A 368 -15.32 -3.18 3.07
N TYR A 369 -15.90 -2.01 2.86
CA TYR A 369 -15.83 -1.23 1.62
C TYR A 369 -15.18 0.13 1.85
N TYR A 370 -14.51 0.62 0.82
CA TYR A 370 -13.76 1.87 0.80
C TYR A 370 -14.34 2.75 -0.31
N TYR A 371 -15.00 3.84 0.08
CA TYR A 371 -15.62 4.78 -0.85
C TYR A 371 -14.82 6.07 -0.97
N ARG A 372 -14.73 6.57 -2.21
CA ARG A 372 -14.05 7.83 -2.54
C ARG A 372 -14.89 8.59 -3.54
N ILE A 373 -14.86 9.91 -3.44
CA ILE A 373 -15.62 10.78 -4.32
C ILE A 373 -14.78 11.98 -4.72
N ARG A 374 -14.94 12.47 -5.95
CA ARG A 374 -14.39 13.74 -6.42
C ARG A 374 -15.33 14.42 -7.40
N THR A 375 -15.14 15.71 -7.58
CA THR A 375 -15.84 16.50 -8.61
C THR A 375 -15.03 16.49 -9.90
N VAL A 376 -15.69 16.46 -11.05
CA VAL A 376 -15.08 16.54 -12.38
C VAL A 376 -15.82 17.56 -13.22
N ASN A 377 -15.06 18.35 -13.98
CA ASN A 377 -15.59 19.23 -15.01
C ASN A 377 -15.55 18.52 -16.36
N ARG A 378 -16.70 18.45 -17.04
CA ARG A 378 -16.84 17.68 -18.28
C ARG A 378 -16.04 18.29 -19.43
N SER A 379 -16.11 19.61 -19.65
CA SER A 379 -15.49 20.25 -20.81
C SER A 379 -13.96 20.32 -20.72
N SER A 380 -13.42 20.63 -19.55
CA SER A 380 -11.96 20.72 -19.33
C SER A 380 -11.31 19.39 -18.94
N GLY A 381 -12.10 18.42 -18.48
CA GLY A 381 -11.61 17.18 -17.89
C GLY A 381 -10.81 17.35 -16.59
N LEU A 382 -10.78 18.56 -16.01
CA LEU A 382 -10.19 18.82 -14.70
C LEU A 382 -10.98 18.11 -13.61
N LYS A 383 -10.26 17.70 -12.56
CA LYS A 383 -10.82 16.95 -11.44
C LYS A 383 -10.43 17.68 -10.15
N SER A 384 -11.31 17.65 -9.15
CA SER A 384 -10.96 18.11 -7.81
C SER A 384 -10.09 17.08 -7.09
N PRO A 385 -9.44 17.46 -5.98
CA PRO A 385 -9.04 16.52 -4.95
C PRO A 385 -10.22 15.65 -4.46
N PHE A 386 -9.93 14.47 -3.95
CA PHE A 386 -10.92 13.51 -3.45
C PHE A 386 -11.48 13.92 -2.08
N ALA A 387 -12.72 13.64 -1.72
CA ALA A 387 -13.13 13.74 -0.31
C ALA A 387 -12.31 12.77 0.58
N PRO A 388 -12.17 13.02 1.89
CA PRO A 388 -11.58 12.06 2.82
C PRO A 388 -12.20 10.66 2.67
N LEU A 389 -11.35 9.63 2.71
CA LEU A 389 -11.77 8.24 2.55
C LEU A 389 -12.87 7.83 3.55
N LEU A 390 -13.97 7.29 3.04
CA LEU A 390 -15.00 6.67 3.87
C LEU A 390 -14.83 5.15 3.91
N ARG A 391 -14.71 4.59 5.12
CA ARG A 391 -14.59 3.16 5.39
C ARG A 391 -15.90 2.66 5.98
N VAL A 392 -16.57 1.73 5.32
CA VAL A 392 -17.91 1.27 5.72
C VAL A 392 -17.91 -0.26 5.79
N MET A 393 -18.27 -0.82 6.95
CA MET A 393 -18.50 -2.25 7.12
C MET A 393 -19.99 -2.52 7.05
N THR A 394 -20.43 -3.36 6.12
CA THR A 394 -21.82 -3.81 6.05
C THR A 394 -22.18 -4.64 7.29
N THR A 395 -23.45 -4.60 7.69
CA THR A 395 -23.91 -5.40 8.83
C THR A 395 -23.95 -6.89 8.48
N PRO A 396 -23.99 -7.80 9.46
CA PRO A 396 -24.30 -9.20 9.20
C PRO A 396 -25.64 -9.37 8.47
N GLY A 397 -25.72 -10.37 7.60
CA GLY A 397 -26.95 -10.77 6.94
C GLY A 397 -27.95 -11.37 7.93
N ARG A 398 -29.14 -11.71 7.42
CA ARG A 398 -30.16 -12.38 8.22
C ARG A 398 -29.61 -13.72 8.73
N ASP A 399 -29.71 -13.92 10.04
CA ASP A 399 -29.23 -15.11 10.77
C ASP A 399 -27.69 -15.31 10.74
N GLU A 400 -26.94 -14.33 10.25
CA GLU A 400 -25.48 -14.33 10.27
C GLU A 400 -24.92 -13.64 11.52
N LEU A 401 -23.80 -14.17 11.98
CA LEU A 401 -22.96 -13.60 13.02
C LEU A 401 -21.57 -13.39 12.43
N ALA A 402 -20.94 -12.26 12.77
CA ALA A 402 -19.59 -11.94 12.38
C ALA A 402 -18.69 -11.88 13.62
N LYS A 403 -17.48 -12.43 13.52
CA LYS A 403 -16.51 -12.42 14.60
C LYS A 403 -15.11 -12.20 14.06
N SER A 404 -14.33 -11.38 14.76
CA SER A 404 -12.89 -11.28 14.54
C SER A 404 -12.16 -11.94 15.70
N LEU A 405 -11.22 -12.84 15.37
CA LEU A 405 -10.35 -13.49 16.34
C LEU A 405 -8.92 -12.99 16.15
N HIS A 406 -8.21 -12.88 17.27
CA HIS A 406 -6.80 -12.48 17.30
C HIS A 406 -5.95 -13.60 17.89
N PRO A 407 -4.69 -13.72 17.47
CA PRO A 407 -3.85 -14.83 17.85
C PRO A 407 -3.44 -14.78 19.32
N VAL A 408 -3.20 -15.94 19.91
CA VAL A 408 -2.60 -16.10 21.24
C VAL A 408 -1.12 -15.78 21.14
N ALA A 409 -0.66 -14.73 21.82
CA ALA A 409 0.71 -14.23 21.69
C ALA A 409 1.77 -15.29 22.04
N ALA A 410 1.57 -16.07 23.11
CA ALA A 410 2.54 -17.09 23.55
C ALA A 410 2.69 -18.28 22.59
N GLU A 411 1.71 -18.49 21.72
CA GLU A 411 1.65 -19.58 20.73
C GLU A 411 1.84 -19.08 19.30
N THR A 412 2.15 -17.78 19.14
CA THR A 412 2.37 -17.15 17.83
C THR A 412 3.78 -16.61 17.73
N GLY A 413 4.53 -17.08 16.74
CA GLY A 413 5.95 -16.80 16.60
C GLY A 413 6.55 -17.42 15.34
N TYR A 414 7.87 -17.48 15.27
CA TYR A 414 8.58 -18.15 14.17
C TYR A 414 9.67 -19.08 14.68
N LEU A 415 9.94 -20.11 13.87
CA LEU A 415 10.95 -21.12 14.10
C LEU A 415 11.98 -21.01 12.99
N GLY A 416 13.26 -20.95 13.35
CA GLY A 416 14.37 -21.07 12.40
C GLY A 416 15.03 -22.43 12.54
N GLU A 417 15.33 -23.07 11.42
CA GLU A 417 16.02 -24.36 11.33
C GLU A 417 17.35 -24.34 12.10
N ASN A 418 18.14 -23.27 11.94
CA ASN A 418 19.44 -23.12 12.59
C ASN A 418 19.37 -22.30 13.91
N SER A 419 18.17 -21.99 14.39
CA SER A 419 17.99 -21.21 15.61
C SER A 419 18.26 -22.06 16.86
N LYS A 420 18.99 -21.48 17.82
CA LYS A 420 19.28 -22.13 19.12
C LYS A 420 18.21 -21.88 20.18
N ASP A 421 17.35 -20.87 19.98
CA ASP A 421 16.33 -20.47 20.96
C ASP A 421 15.06 -19.98 20.24
N ASN A 422 14.36 -20.94 19.65
CA ASN A 422 13.07 -20.69 19.00
C ASN A 422 11.99 -20.19 19.97
N LYS A 423 12.05 -20.60 21.25
CA LYS A 423 11.06 -20.20 22.26
C LYS A 423 11.06 -18.68 22.49
N SER A 424 12.23 -18.05 22.45
CA SER A 424 12.34 -16.58 22.59
C SER A 424 11.63 -15.78 21.49
N HIS A 425 11.30 -16.40 20.36
CA HIS A 425 10.69 -15.73 19.22
C HIS A 425 9.18 -15.53 19.36
N PHE A 426 8.52 -16.26 20.26
CA PHE A 426 7.06 -16.24 20.40
C PHE A 426 6.58 -15.04 21.22
N GLY A 427 5.49 -14.40 20.78
CA GLY A 427 4.80 -13.31 21.48
C GLY A 427 5.55 -11.98 21.59
N ARG A 428 6.80 -11.91 21.14
CA ARG A 428 7.66 -10.71 21.25
C ARG A 428 8.21 -10.22 19.91
N ASN A 429 8.47 -11.11 18.96
CA ASN A 429 9.11 -10.78 17.70
C ASN A 429 8.13 -10.88 16.53
N SER A 430 8.39 -10.16 15.44
CA SER A 430 7.68 -10.37 14.17
C SER A 430 7.78 -11.83 13.69
N LEU A 431 6.85 -12.25 12.83
CA LEU A 431 6.93 -13.55 12.16
C LEU A 431 7.96 -13.47 11.04
N PHE A 432 8.72 -14.53 10.84
CA PHE A 432 9.63 -14.68 9.70
C PHE A 432 9.31 -15.98 8.97
N ALA A 433 9.16 -15.92 7.66
CA ALA A 433 8.93 -17.08 6.81
C ALA A 433 9.72 -16.97 5.50
N GLY A 434 10.40 -18.06 5.13
CA GLY A 434 11.30 -18.13 3.96
C GLY A 434 12.67 -18.66 4.35
N ILE A 435 13.69 -18.37 3.55
CA ILE A 435 15.03 -18.91 3.74
C ILE A 435 16.10 -17.83 3.82
N ASP A 436 17.10 -18.06 4.66
CA ASP A 436 18.25 -17.19 4.87
C ASP A 436 19.51 -18.03 5.11
N THR A 437 20.66 -17.61 4.59
CA THR A 437 21.92 -18.36 4.74
C THR A 437 22.38 -18.52 6.19
N THR A 438 21.98 -17.61 7.08
CA THR A 438 22.33 -17.67 8.50
C THR A 438 21.30 -18.49 9.29
N LYS A 439 20.00 -18.21 9.09
CA LYS A 439 18.93 -18.84 9.89
C LYS A 439 18.47 -20.20 9.36
N GLY A 440 18.84 -20.56 8.14
CA GLY A 440 18.26 -21.70 7.42
C GLY A 440 16.82 -21.40 7.00
N GLU A 441 16.02 -22.45 6.84
CA GLU A 441 14.58 -22.28 6.62
C GLU A 441 13.90 -21.72 7.88
N CYS A 442 13.02 -20.74 7.70
CA CYS A 442 12.17 -20.18 8.74
C CYS A 442 10.69 -20.40 8.39
N ILE A 443 9.93 -20.84 9.39
CA ILE A 443 8.47 -21.00 9.32
C ILE A 443 7.82 -20.21 10.45
N ALA A 444 6.59 -19.75 10.23
CA ALA A 444 5.83 -19.02 11.24
C ALA A 444 4.58 -19.78 11.65
N LEU A 445 4.32 -19.80 12.96
CA LEU A 445 3.15 -20.43 13.56
C LEU A 445 2.23 -19.34 14.12
N ILE A 446 0.93 -19.46 13.83
CA ILE A 446 -0.09 -18.48 14.26
C ILE A 446 -1.29 -19.24 14.80
N THR A 447 -1.57 -19.08 16.10
CA THR A 447 -2.62 -19.84 16.78
C THR A 447 -3.74 -18.93 17.26
N PHE A 448 -4.98 -19.26 16.92
CA PHE A 448 -6.18 -18.50 17.27
C PHE A 448 -7.06 -19.28 18.24
N PRO A 449 -7.59 -18.65 19.30
CA PRO A 449 -8.50 -19.31 20.22
C PRO A 449 -9.90 -19.45 19.62
N LEU A 450 -10.45 -20.65 19.67
CA LEU A 450 -11.80 -21.01 19.24
C LEU A 450 -12.80 -21.09 20.40
N ALA A 451 -12.38 -21.01 21.66
CA ALA A 451 -13.24 -21.17 22.85
C ALA A 451 -14.50 -20.27 22.91
N THR A 452 -14.55 -19.21 22.11
CA THR A 452 -15.72 -18.31 22.04
C THR A 452 -16.57 -18.51 20.77
N MET A 453 -16.22 -19.48 19.93
CA MET A 453 -17.02 -19.91 18.78
C MET A 453 -17.95 -21.05 19.22
N PRO A 454 -19.21 -21.07 18.74
CA PRO A 454 -20.06 -22.24 18.91
C PRO A 454 -19.48 -23.43 18.15
N ASP A 455 -19.42 -24.57 18.82
CA ASP A 455 -19.04 -25.88 18.29
C ASP A 455 -19.95 -26.35 17.13
N ASN A 456 -21.20 -25.90 17.11
CA ASN A 456 -22.16 -26.18 16.03
C ASN A 456 -22.28 -25.06 14.98
N ALA A 457 -21.38 -24.07 14.97
CA ALA A 457 -21.44 -22.98 14.01
C ALA A 457 -21.22 -23.48 12.57
N ILE A 458 -22.08 -23.04 11.65
CA ILE A 458 -21.96 -23.32 10.22
C ILE A 458 -21.19 -22.17 9.57
N ILE A 459 -19.99 -22.44 9.09
CA ILE A 459 -19.06 -21.42 8.62
C ILE A 459 -19.44 -20.96 7.20
N ARG A 460 -19.67 -19.66 7.03
CA ARG A 460 -19.98 -19.04 5.73
C ARG A 460 -18.75 -18.51 5.03
N SER A 461 -17.88 -17.83 5.78
CA SER A 461 -16.61 -17.35 5.24
C SER A 461 -15.57 -17.22 6.34
N VAL A 462 -14.33 -17.55 6.01
CA VAL A 462 -13.16 -17.27 6.85
C VAL A 462 -12.14 -16.52 6.01
N ARG A 463 -11.52 -15.51 6.61
CA ARG A 463 -10.38 -14.80 6.04
C ARG A 463 -9.29 -14.64 7.09
N LEU A 464 -8.11 -15.17 6.79
CA LEU A 464 -6.90 -14.86 7.55
C LEU A 464 -6.21 -13.64 6.94
N ASN A 465 -5.87 -12.68 7.78
CA ASN A 465 -5.25 -11.42 7.37
C ASN A 465 -3.87 -11.29 8.00
N LEU A 466 -2.83 -11.18 7.17
CA LEU A 466 -1.43 -11.03 7.58
C LEU A 466 -0.83 -9.75 6.98
N TYR A 467 -0.02 -9.03 7.75
CA TYR A 467 0.60 -7.79 7.30
C TYR A 467 2.10 -7.96 7.03
N PRO A 468 2.55 -7.86 5.77
CA PRO A 468 3.98 -7.90 5.42
C PRO A 468 4.73 -6.63 5.85
N ILE A 469 5.98 -6.77 6.29
CA ILE A 469 6.90 -5.69 6.67
C ILE A 469 8.17 -5.72 5.80
N ASN A 470 8.49 -4.60 5.15
CA ASN A 470 9.73 -4.40 4.40
C ASN A 470 10.63 -3.50 5.23
N ARG A 471 11.64 -4.08 5.88
CA ARG A 471 12.78 -3.29 6.35
C ARG A 471 13.71 -3.01 5.18
N VAL A 472 14.60 -2.03 5.33
CA VAL A 472 15.55 -1.56 4.30
C VAL A 472 16.47 -2.69 3.76
N SER A 473 16.48 -3.86 4.41
CA SER A 473 17.22 -5.06 4.03
C SER A 473 16.36 -6.22 3.50
N ALA A 474 15.04 -6.07 3.35
CA ALA A 474 14.20 -7.13 2.78
C ALA A 474 14.42 -7.16 1.26
N THR A 475 15.02 -8.24 0.77
CA THR A 475 15.42 -8.39 -0.64
C THR A 475 14.61 -9.48 -1.33
N ILE A 476 13.29 -9.28 -1.39
CA ILE A 476 12.35 -10.23 -2.01
C ILE A 476 12.45 -10.15 -3.53
N GLU A 477 13.08 -11.15 -4.15
CA GLU A 477 13.19 -11.26 -5.60
C GLU A 477 11.96 -11.93 -6.21
N LYS A 478 11.80 -11.84 -7.53
CA LYS A 478 10.66 -12.38 -8.30
C LYS A 478 10.66 -13.93 -8.42
N TYR A 479 10.93 -14.68 -7.35
CA TYR A 479 10.91 -16.14 -7.33
C TYR A 479 10.42 -16.74 -6.01
N GLY A 480 9.62 -17.80 -6.11
CA GLY A 480 9.03 -18.46 -4.94
C GLY A 480 7.72 -17.83 -4.47
N GLU A 481 7.11 -18.48 -3.48
CA GLU A 481 5.78 -18.17 -2.98
C GLU A 481 5.66 -18.45 -1.47
N TRP A 482 4.67 -17.80 -0.84
CA TRP A 482 4.33 -17.98 0.55
C TRP A 482 2.97 -18.65 0.67
N ASN A 483 2.97 -19.75 1.41
CA ASN A 483 1.85 -20.64 1.60
C ASN A 483 1.40 -20.62 3.05
N VAL A 484 0.09 -20.68 3.27
CA VAL A 484 -0.47 -20.82 4.62
C VAL A 484 -1.23 -22.13 4.68
N HIS A 485 -0.95 -22.92 5.70
CA HIS A 485 -1.61 -24.20 5.94
C HIS A 485 -2.38 -24.14 7.26
N LEU A 486 -3.62 -24.60 7.24
CA LEU A 486 -4.31 -25.02 8.45
C LEU A 486 -3.70 -26.37 8.87
N ILE A 487 -3.16 -26.45 10.09
CA ILE A 487 -2.46 -27.64 10.58
C ILE A 487 -3.15 -28.23 11.80
N ASP A 488 -2.96 -29.53 11.99
CA ASP A 488 -3.34 -30.24 13.20
C ASP A 488 -2.12 -30.30 14.13
N ILE A 489 -2.23 -29.74 15.34
CA ILE A 489 -1.18 -29.79 16.35
C ILE A 489 -1.65 -30.76 17.43
N ALA A 490 -0.94 -31.87 17.57
CA ALA A 490 -1.18 -32.81 18.66
C ALA A 490 -0.89 -32.14 20.01
N ASP A 491 -1.66 -32.50 21.05
CA ASP A 491 -1.56 -31.91 22.38
C ASP A 491 -0.15 -32.01 23.02
N ASP A 492 0.63 -33.01 22.61
CA ASP A 492 1.98 -33.28 23.08
C ASP A 492 3.10 -32.72 22.18
N LEU A 493 2.75 -32.06 21.07
CA LEU A 493 3.72 -31.49 20.14
C LEU A 493 4.41 -30.26 20.76
N ASP A 494 5.75 -30.26 20.75
CA ASP A 494 6.54 -29.09 21.13
C ASP A 494 6.51 -28.05 20.00
N ILE A 495 5.71 -27.00 20.17
CA ILE A 495 5.57 -25.90 19.20
C ILE A 495 6.86 -25.07 19.02
N TYR A 496 7.89 -25.31 19.83
CA TYR A 496 9.20 -24.66 19.72
C TYR A 496 10.23 -25.50 18.95
N ASP A 497 9.90 -26.75 18.60
CA ASP A 497 10.75 -27.62 17.80
C ASP A 497 10.48 -27.44 16.30
N PHE A 498 11.50 -27.03 15.55
CA PHE A 498 11.37 -26.74 14.12
C PHE A 498 10.97 -27.97 13.31
N PRO A 499 11.63 -29.14 13.40
CA PRO A 499 11.24 -30.34 12.67
C PRO A 499 9.82 -30.81 12.98
N ALA A 500 9.41 -30.81 14.25
CA ALA A 500 8.05 -31.22 14.66
C ALA A 500 6.98 -30.33 14.02
N VAL A 501 7.11 -29.01 14.12
CA VAL A 501 6.12 -28.07 13.54
C VAL A 501 6.14 -28.10 12.02
N LYS A 502 7.33 -28.19 11.39
CA LYS A 502 7.48 -28.23 9.93
C LYS A 502 6.80 -29.46 9.31
N THR A 503 6.81 -30.58 10.02
CA THR A 503 6.26 -31.87 9.56
C THR A 503 4.86 -32.16 10.08
N ALA A 504 4.27 -31.23 10.86
CA ALA A 504 2.92 -31.35 11.39
C ALA A 504 1.89 -31.61 10.27
N PRO A 505 0.89 -32.49 10.49
CA PRO A 505 -0.11 -32.80 9.48
C PRO A 505 -0.86 -31.55 8.99
N LYS A 506 -0.78 -31.31 7.69
CA LYS A 506 -1.50 -30.21 7.03
C LYS A 506 -2.93 -30.67 6.73
N ILE A 507 -3.92 -30.05 7.38
CA ILE A 507 -5.34 -30.30 7.13
C ILE A 507 -5.70 -29.78 5.73
N THR A 508 -5.33 -28.54 5.43
CA THR A 508 -5.50 -27.93 4.10
C THR A 508 -4.58 -26.71 3.92
N THR A 509 -4.30 -26.34 2.67
CA THR A 509 -3.69 -25.05 2.32
C THR A 509 -4.80 -24.02 2.13
N VAL A 510 -4.70 -22.86 2.78
CA VAL A 510 -5.78 -21.87 2.80
C VAL A 510 -5.57 -20.74 1.80
N GLY A 511 -6.59 -20.46 1.01
CA GLY A 511 -6.56 -19.42 -0.02
C GLY A 511 -5.53 -19.69 -1.12
N ARG A 512 -5.02 -18.60 -1.73
CA ARG A 512 -4.04 -18.68 -2.82
C ARG A 512 -2.62 -18.39 -2.30
N PRO A 513 -1.59 -19.10 -2.80
CA PRO A 513 -0.21 -18.76 -2.51
C PRO A 513 0.10 -17.32 -2.89
N THR A 514 0.89 -16.63 -2.06
CA THR A 514 1.35 -15.28 -2.37
C THR A 514 2.69 -15.36 -3.10
N LYS A 515 2.70 -15.01 -4.39
CA LYS A 515 3.94 -14.89 -5.16
C LYS A 515 4.81 -13.75 -4.63
N SER A 516 6.13 -13.92 -4.69
CA SER A 516 7.11 -12.94 -4.20
C SER A 516 6.89 -11.51 -4.68
N GLN A 517 6.59 -11.32 -5.96
CA GLN A 517 6.32 -10.02 -6.56
C GLN A 517 5.06 -9.31 -6.05
N HIS A 518 4.23 -10.01 -5.27
CA HIS A 518 3.05 -9.47 -4.60
C HIS A 518 3.30 -9.22 -3.10
N LEU A 519 4.51 -9.52 -2.60
CA LEU A 519 4.90 -9.26 -1.22
C LEU A 519 5.61 -7.91 -1.12
N THR A 520 4.90 -6.97 -0.54
CA THR A 520 5.45 -5.65 -0.23
C THR A 520 4.71 -5.06 0.96
N GLN A 521 5.42 -4.29 1.78
CA GLN A 521 4.82 -3.54 2.88
C GLN A 521 3.79 -2.54 2.37
N GLY A 522 2.72 -2.32 3.15
CA GLY A 522 1.66 -1.40 2.77
C GLY A 522 0.47 -2.08 2.11
N ILE A 523 0.53 -3.41 1.90
CA ILE A 523 -0.61 -4.18 1.40
C ILE A 523 -0.83 -5.45 2.23
N TRP A 524 -1.96 -5.51 2.93
CA TRP A 524 -2.42 -6.71 3.60
C TRP A 524 -2.49 -7.92 2.67
N ARG A 525 -2.10 -9.08 3.16
CA ARG A 525 -2.34 -10.36 2.51
C ARG A 525 -3.56 -11.00 3.16
N ASN A 526 -4.55 -11.30 2.32
CA ASN A 526 -5.84 -11.84 2.72
C ASN A 526 -5.97 -13.26 2.15
N PHE A 527 -5.92 -14.27 3.00
CA PHE A 527 -6.15 -15.66 2.63
C PHE A 527 -7.63 -15.96 2.87
N THR A 528 -8.43 -15.85 1.81
CA THR A 528 -9.88 -16.12 1.85
C THR A 528 -10.12 -17.58 1.57
N PHE A 529 -10.87 -18.24 2.45
CA PHE A 529 -11.07 -19.67 2.40
C PHE A 529 -12.04 -20.03 1.29
N SER A 530 -11.74 -21.10 0.55
CA SER A 530 -12.75 -21.74 -0.31
C SER A 530 -13.85 -22.41 0.52
N HIS A 531 -14.93 -22.83 -0.11
CA HIS A 531 -16.00 -23.54 0.59
C HIS A 531 -15.50 -24.82 1.28
N GLN A 532 -14.63 -25.59 0.62
CA GLN A 532 -14.03 -26.79 1.17
C GLN A 532 -13.12 -26.48 2.37
N GLU A 533 -12.31 -25.42 2.28
CA GLU A 533 -11.48 -24.96 3.40
C GLU A 533 -12.33 -24.49 4.59
N CYS A 534 -13.49 -23.86 4.35
CA CYS A 534 -14.44 -23.50 5.41
C CYS A 534 -14.99 -24.75 6.11
N THR A 535 -15.32 -25.82 5.37
CA THR A 535 -15.73 -27.10 5.97
C THR A 535 -14.62 -27.72 6.81
N CYS A 536 -13.37 -27.68 6.33
CA CYS A 536 -12.22 -28.15 7.13
C CYS A 536 -12.03 -27.36 8.43
N PHE A 537 -12.24 -26.04 8.38
CA PHE A 537 -12.20 -25.17 9.56
C PHE A 537 -13.36 -25.45 10.53
N GLU A 538 -14.57 -25.63 10.00
CA GLU A 538 -15.77 -25.99 10.77
C GLU A 538 -15.55 -27.26 11.59
N GLN A 539 -14.92 -28.28 11.00
CA GLN A 539 -14.56 -29.52 11.71
C GLN A 539 -13.58 -29.33 12.87
N GLN A 540 -12.85 -28.21 12.94
CA GLN A 540 -11.95 -27.93 14.07
C GLN A 540 -12.70 -27.35 15.27
N LEU A 541 -13.88 -26.74 15.07
CA LEU A 541 -14.66 -26.11 16.14
C LEU A 541 -15.05 -27.11 17.25
N SER A 542 -15.25 -28.38 16.89
CA SER A 542 -15.61 -29.44 17.83
C SER A 542 -14.42 -30.24 18.37
N LYS A 543 -13.20 -29.99 17.88
CA LYS A 543 -12.00 -30.79 18.19
C LYS A 543 -11.15 -30.20 19.31
N GLY A 544 -11.15 -28.88 19.45
CA GLY A 544 -10.32 -28.21 20.45
C GLY A 544 -10.62 -26.73 20.58
N ASP A 545 -9.96 -26.11 21.55
CA ASP A 545 -10.18 -24.71 21.92
C ASP A 545 -9.34 -23.72 21.08
N SER A 546 -8.57 -24.19 20.10
CA SER A 546 -7.72 -23.36 19.24
C SER A 546 -7.53 -23.96 17.85
N VAL A 547 -7.02 -23.12 16.94
CA VAL A 547 -6.67 -23.50 15.57
C VAL A 547 -5.36 -22.84 15.17
N SER A 548 -4.48 -23.59 14.50
CA SER A 548 -3.13 -23.15 14.17
C SER A 548 -2.88 -23.09 12.67
N PHE A 549 -2.17 -22.05 12.25
CA PHE A 549 -1.75 -21.83 10.88
C PHE A 549 -0.23 -21.83 10.76
N LEU A 550 0.28 -22.63 9.83
CA LEU A 550 1.69 -22.67 9.45
C LEU A 550 1.89 -21.83 8.19
N LEU A 551 2.68 -20.77 8.30
CA LEU A 551 3.12 -19.94 7.18
C LEU A 551 4.52 -20.36 6.75
N GLU A 552 4.65 -20.76 5.49
CA GLU A 552 5.88 -21.19 4.85
C GLU A 552 6.24 -20.25 3.71
N GLY A 553 7.54 -19.99 3.52
CA GLY A 553 8.07 -19.31 2.34
C GLY A 553 8.90 -20.28 1.48
N PRO A 554 9.69 -19.75 0.54
CA PRO A 554 10.64 -20.55 -0.23
C PRO A 554 11.68 -21.22 0.68
N SER A 555 12.05 -22.46 0.36
CA SER A 555 13.05 -23.27 1.08
C SER A 555 14.38 -23.41 0.33
N SER A 556 14.57 -22.66 -0.76
CA SER A 556 15.82 -22.65 -1.53
C SER A 556 16.16 -21.24 -2.01
N LEU A 557 17.47 -20.97 -2.10
CA LEU A 557 18.03 -19.71 -2.57
C LEU A 557 18.57 -19.86 -3.99
N LEU A 558 18.51 -18.79 -4.76
CA LEU A 558 19.32 -18.69 -5.97
C LEU A 558 20.81 -18.57 -5.59
N PRO A 559 21.76 -19.06 -6.41
CA PRO A 559 23.18 -19.14 -6.03
C PRO A 559 23.86 -17.84 -5.61
N TRP A 560 23.33 -16.68 -6.01
CA TRP A 560 23.86 -15.34 -5.71
C TRP A 560 23.02 -14.58 -4.68
N ARG A 561 22.18 -15.28 -3.91
CA ARG A 561 21.27 -14.69 -2.92
C ARG A 561 21.54 -15.26 -1.54
N ASP A 562 21.52 -14.35 -0.56
CA ASP A 562 21.71 -14.72 0.85
C ASP A 562 20.38 -14.85 1.61
N SER A 563 19.29 -14.31 1.05
CA SER A 563 17.98 -14.29 1.70
C SER A 563 16.83 -14.23 0.70
N GLN A 564 15.73 -14.90 1.02
CA GLN A 564 14.39 -14.80 0.42
C GLN A 564 13.37 -14.98 1.56
N MET A 565 13.55 -14.17 2.60
CA MET A 565 12.80 -14.23 3.86
C MET A 565 11.93 -13.00 4.01
N MET A 566 10.66 -13.21 4.34
CA MET A 566 9.70 -12.14 4.58
C MET A 566 9.37 -12.00 6.06
N GLN A 567 9.34 -10.76 6.54
CA GLN A 567 8.89 -10.42 7.89
C GLN A 567 7.40 -10.06 7.87
N TRP A 568 6.65 -10.50 8.87
CA TRP A 568 5.24 -10.19 9.04
C TRP A 568 4.95 -9.69 10.43
N ASP A 569 4.03 -8.74 10.53
CA ASP A 569 3.69 -8.14 11.80
C ASP A 569 2.93 -9.12 12.70
N ILE A 570 3.22 -9.08 13.99
CA ILE A 570 2.43 -9.76 15.04
C ILE A 570 1.62 -8.75 15.87
N GLY A 571 1.86 -7.46 15.68
CA GLY A 571 1.26 -6.33 16.39
C GLY A 571 1.76 -6.10 17.82
N TYR A 572 2.67 -6.95 18.31
CA TYR A 572 3.28 -6.88 19.64
C TYR A 572 4.80 -6.69 19.54
N GLY A 573 5.41 -6.27 20.65
CA GLY A 573 6.86 -6.17 20.82
C GLY A 573 7.53 -4.99 20.11
N ASP A 574 8.86 -4.91 20.23
CA ASP A 574 9.66 -3.75 19.81
C ASP A 574 9.71 -3.55 18.29
N PHE A 575 9.30 -4.57 17.53
CA PHE A 575 9.44 -4.61 16.07
C PHE A 575 8.10 -4.63 15.31
N GLY A 576 6.98 -4.74 16.02
CA GLY A 576 5.65 -4.66 15.42
C GLY A 576 5.22 -3.22 15.19
N TYR A 577 4.38 -3.00 14.18
CA TYR A 577 3.74 -1.72 13.94
C TYR A 577 2.50 -1.52 14.81
N GLY A 578 2.17 -2.42 15.73
CA GLY A 578 1.10 -2.25 16.72
C GLY A 578 -0.16 -3.07 16.44
N LEU A 579 -1.11 -3.00 17.38
CA LEU A 579 -2.27 -3.91 17.42
C LEU A 579 -3.16 -3.85 16.19
N GLU A 580 -3.15 -2.77 15.42
CA GLU A 580 -3.91 -2.66 14.18
C GLU A 580 -3.31 -3.48 13.02
N PHE A 581 -2.02 -3.84 13.10
CA PHE A 581 -1.32 -4.68 12.11
C PHE A 581 -1.23 -6.15 12.55
N ARG A 582 -1.76 -6.48 13.72
CA ARG A 582 -1.74 -7.87 14.21
C ARG A 582 -2.52 -8.80 13.29
N PRO A 583 -2.08 -10.06 13.14
CA PRO A 583 -2.84 -11.07 12.44
C PRO A 583 -4.26 -11.17 12.99
N HIS A 584 -5.22 -11.42 12.12
CA HIS A 584 -6.60 -11.63 12.55
C HIS A 584 -7.36 -12.53 11.59
N LEU A 585 -8.26 -13.34 12.15
CA LEU A 585 -9.27 -14.07 11.41
C LEU A 585 -10.56 -13.27 11.41
N GLU A 586 -11.16 -13.08 10.24
CA GLU A 586 -12.54 -12.63 10.09
C GLU A 586 -13.40 -13.86 9.76
N ILE A 587 -14.40 -14.13 10.59
CA ILE A 587 -15.29 -15.29 10.46
C ILE A 587 -16.73 -14.80 10.38
N VAL A 588 -17.44 -15.25 9.36
CA VAL A 588 -18.89 -15.11 9.26
C VAL A 588 -19.50 -16.49 9.33
N TYR A 589 -20.49 -16.68 10.19
CA TYR A 589 -21.11 -17.97 10.43
C TYR A 589 -22.60 -17.81 10.73
N THR A 590 -23.34 -18.90 10.57
CA THR A 590 -24.73 -19.03 11.03
C THR A 590 -24.79 -20.08 12.11
N GLN A 591 -25.77 -20.02 13.01
CA GLN A 591 -26.06 -21.13 13.91
C GLN A 591 -27.25 -21.92 13.37
N PRO A 592 -27.28 -23.25 13.56
CA PRO A 592 -28.48 -24.03 13.31
C PRO A 592 -29.66 -23.42 14.08
N THR A 593 -30.80 -23.25 13.41
CA THR A 593 -32.00 -22.73 14.07
C THR A 593 -32.37 -23.64 15.23
N ALA A 594 -32.45 -23.09 16.45
CA ALA A 594 -32.94 -23.82 17.59
C ALA A 594 -34.39 -24.27 17.29
N LYS A 595 -34.62 -25.58 17.22
CA LYS A 595 -35.97 -26.12 17.18
C LYS A 595 -36.57 -25.94 18.58
N LEU A 596 -37.39 -24.91 18.73
CA LEU A 596 -38.22 -24.75 19.92
C LEU A 596 -39.45 -25.64 19.76
N GLU A 597 -39.41 -26.83 20.33
CA GLU A 597 -40.64 -27.60 20.56
C GLU A 597 -41.40 -26.91 21.69
N ILE A 598 -42.52 -26.25 21.35
CA ILE A 598 -43.46 -25.73 22.32
C ILE A 598 -44.56 -26.80 22.45
N PRO A 599 -44.42 -27.80 23.34
CA PRO A 599 -45.49 -28.74 23.58
C PRO A 599 -46.69 -27.97 24.11
N ALA A 600 -47.88 -28.24 23.56
CA ALA A 600 -49.10 -27.68 24.11
C ALA A 600 -49.25 -28.19 25.56
N THR A 601 -49.19 -27.28 26.54
CA THR A 601 -49.46 -27.60 27.95
C THR A 601 -50.92 -27.99 28.18
N ARG A 602 -51.80 -27.61 27.25
CA ARG A 602 -53.20 -28.04 27.21
C ARG A 602 -53.69 -27.99 25.76
N VAL A 603 -54.19 -29.12 25.27
CA VAL A 603 -55.00 -29.17 24.04
C VAL A 603 -56.45 -29.31 24.50
N GLN A 604 -57.32 -28.36 24.15
CA GLN A 604 -58.75 -28.45 24.44
C GLN A 604 -59.53 -28.57 23.14
N SER A 605 -60.36 -29.59 23.06
CA SER A 605 -61.40 -29.74 22.03
C SER A 605 -62.70 -29.17 22.58
N THR A 606 -63.39 -28.35 21.79
CA THR A 606 -64.74 -27.88 22.09
C THR A 606 -65.73 -28.77 21.36
N SER A 607 -66.74 -29.28 22.05
CA SER A 607 -67.87 -30.00 21.44
C SER A 607 -69.15 -29.17 21.62
N PRO A 608 -70.11 -29.21 20.68
CA PRO A 608 -71.43 -28.59 20.84
C PRO A 608 -72.18 -29.05 22.11
N GLU A 609 -71.82 -30.21 22.67
CA GLU A 609 -72.46 -30.81 23.84
C GLU A 609 -71.99 -30.18 25.17
N VAL A 610 -70.88 -29.43 25.17
CA VAL A 610 -70.30 -28.80 26.38
C VAL A 610 -70.21 -27.29 26.20
N GLN A 611 -71.23 -26.57 26.67
CA GLN A 611 -71.25 -25.11 26.68
C GLN A 611 -70.65 -24.53 27.96
N TYR A 612 -69.72 -23.59 27.83
CA TYR A 612 -69.19 -22.81 28.96
C TYR A 612 -69.78 -21.39 28.91
N PRO A 613 -70.71 -21.03 29.82
CA PRO A 613 -71.29 -19.70 29.82
C PRO A 613 -70.20 -18.62 29.97
N SER A 614 -70.21 -17.63 29.08
CA SER A 614 -69.33 -16.44 29.11
C SER A 614 -67.86 -16.67 28.70
N ARG A 615 -67.54 -17.73 27.93
CA ARG A 615 -66.20 -17.93 27.36
C ARG A 615 -66.27 -18.27 25.88
N LEU A 616 -65.59 -17.46 25.06
CA LEU A 616 -65.40 -17.75 23.64
C LEU A 616 -64.30 -18.81 23.51
N LEU A 617 -64.59 -19.95 22.90
CA LEU A 617 -63.62 -21.01 22.68
C LEU A 617 -63.53 -21.34 21.18
N SER A 618 -62.33 -21.37 20.61
CA SER A 618 -62.08 -21.84 19.24
C SER A 618 -61.26 -23.13 19.28
N GLY A 619 -61.60 -24.11 18.46
CA GLY A 619 -60.95 -25.42 18.49
C GLY A 619 -61.16 -26.25 17.22
N PHE A 620 -60.76 -27.51 17.30
CA PHE A 620 -60.96 -28.50 16.24
C PHE A 620 -61.66 -29.74 16.81
N GLU A 621 -62.51 -30.38 16.02
CA GLU A 621 -63.00 -31.73 16.29
C GLU A 621 -61.85 -32.76 16.21
N PRO A 622 -61.98 -33.97 16.80
CA PRO A 622 -60.98 -35.03 16.72
C PRO A 622 -60.58 -35.43 15.29
N ASP A 623 -61.40 -35.12 14.29
CA ASP A 623 -61.15 -35.36 12.86
C ASP A 623 -60.45 -34.19 12.13
N GLY A 624 -60.17 -33.08 12.84
CA GLY A 624 -59.45 -31.93 12.31
C GLY A 624 -60.31 -30.85 11.65
N GLN A 625 -61.64 -30.88 11.76
CA GLN A 625 -62.49 -29.77 11.30
C GLN A 625 -62.43 -28.56 12.26
N ARG A 626 -62.31 -27.33 11.71
CA ARG A 626 -62.27 -26.07 12.49
C ARG A 626 -63.65 -25.70 13.03
N ILE A 627 -63.74 -25.47 14.33
CA ILE A 627 -64.88 -24.83 14.99
C ILE A 627 -64.52 -23.38 15.31
N TYR A 628 -65.28 -22.44 14.74
CA TYR A 628 -65.25 -21.04 15.13
C TYR A 628 -66.24 -20.85 16.27
N GLY A 629 -65.79 -20.24 17.37
CA GLY A 629 -66.45 -20.30 18.67
C GLY A 629 -67.91 -19.84 18.71
N VAL A 630 -68.64 -20.39 19.69
CA VAL A 630 -69.94 -19.89 20.14
C VAL A 630 -69.73 -18.94 21.32
#